data_AF-A0A1M5N0E1-F1
#
_entry.id   AF-A0A1M5N0E1-F1
#
_cell.length_a   1.000
_cell.length_b   1.000
_cell.length_c   1.000
_cell.angle_alpha   90.00
_cell.angle_beta   90.00
_cell.angle_gamma   90.00
#
_symmetry.space_group_name_H-M   'P 1'
#
loop_
_entity.id
_entity.type
_entity.pdbx_description
1 polymer ?
#
loop_
_entity_poly.entity_id
_entity_poly.type
_entity_poly.pdbx_seq_one_letter_code
_entity_poly.pdbx_strand_id
1 'polypeptide(L)'
;MNVHEKMKAFDAFQFFGQFTFNRFFKQDKANRFNDQYKAVVAPQGRDGGSSRYRFDAFWGSRPYDMGVVSRDIDGNLVAPTCVTLSESGASLRYMQLDNGSVDVRLYPARTDTDRADSVQFIRLGLYKNPRMLLNSTILRKHWNAMYTVMENTSILGSPSLVSQAKMFWLLHGKVYYKDGSLRAPRDLVYLKKVLNYVSTIVFCAMTLKVVL
;
A
#
# COMPACT_ATOMS: atom_id res chain seq x y z
N MET A 1 18.40 -2.94 -20.39
CA MET A 1 18.36 -4.20 -19.63
C MET A 1 17.39 -5.15 -20.29
N ASN A 2 17.88 -6.30 -20.72
CA ASN A 2 17.05 -7.38 -21.24
C ASN A 2 16.24 -8.05 -20.11
N VAL A 3 15.32 -8.95 -20.44
CA VAL A 3 14.43 -9.59 -19.44
C VAL A 3 15.24 -10.44 -18.45
N HIS A 4 16.23 -11.21 -18.92
CA HIS A 4 17.06 -12.06 -18.06
C HIS A 4 17.85 -11.26 -17.01
N GLU A 5 18.42 -10.13 -17.40
CA GLU A 5 19.10 -9.21 -16.49
C GLU A 5 18.15 -8.62 -15.45
N LYS A 6 16.90 -8.34 -15.83
CA LYS A 6 15.86 -7.87 -14.90
C LYS A 6 15.48 -8.96 -13.89
N MET A 7 15.37 -10.21 -14.32
CA MET A 7 15.12 -11.36 -13.45
C MET A 7 16.23 -11.51 -12.40
N LYS A 8 17.49 -11.54 -12.85
CA LYS A 8 18.65 -11.57 -11.94
C LYS A 8 18.68 -10.39 -10.97
N ALA A 9 18.34 -9.19 -11.45
CA ALA A 9 18.28 -8.01 -10.58
C ALA A 9 17.16 -8.11 -9.53
N PHE A 10 16.04 -8.74 -9.87
CA PHE A 10 14.97 -9.00 -8.91
C PHE A 10 15.34 -10.08 -7.89
N ASP A 11 16.04 -11.14 -8.30
CA ASP A 11 16.60 -12.14 -7.38
C ASP A 11 17.55 -11.49 -6.36
N ALA A 12 18.44 -10.60 -6.83
CA ALA A 12 19.32 -9.83 -5.95
C ALA A 12 18.52 -8.93 -4.99
N PHE A 13 17.43 -8.32 -5.49
CA PHE A 13 16.52 -7.54 -4.65
C PHE A 13 15.85 -8.39 -3.57
N GLN A 14 15.54 -9.67 -3.79
CA GLN A 14 14.91 -10.48 -2.74
C GLN A 14 15.78 -10.59 -1.49
N PHE A 15 17.08 -10.84 -1.68
CA PHE A 15 18.04 -10.89 -0.57
C PHE A 15 18.23 -9.51 0.08
N PHE A 16 18.50 -8.49 -0.72
CA PHE A 16 18.70 -7.12 -0.24
C PHE A 16 17.47 -6.55 0.48
N GLY A 17 16.30 -6.79 -0.09
CA GLY A 17 15.00 -6.41 0.43
C GLY A 17 14.70 -7.11 1.75
N GLN A 18 14.99 -8.41 1.85
CA GLN A 18 14.80 -9.17 3.09
C GLN A 18 15.58 -8.54 4.25
N PHE A 19 16.88 -8.31 4.05
CA PHE A 19 17.73 -7.65 5.04
C PHE A 19 17.22 -6.25 5.41
N THR A 20 16.86 -5.46 4.40
CA THR A 20 16.44 -4.06 4.58
C THR A 20 15.11 -3.94 5.33
N PHE A 21 14.10 -4.73 4.96
CA PHE A 21 12.79 -4.70 5.62
C PHE A 21 12.85 -5.28 7.02
N ASN A 22 13.63 -6.35 7.25
CA ASN A 22 13.85 -6.85 8.61
C ASN A 22 14.43 -5.77 9.53
N ARG A 23 15.38 -4.96 9.04
CA ARG A 23 15.88 -3.81 9.80
C ARG A 23 14.81 -2.75 10.06
N PHE A 24 13.93 -2.49 9.11
CA PHE A 24 12.84 -1.53 9.28
C PHE A 24 11.81 -1.98 10.32
N PHE A 25 11.48 -3.28 10.34
CA PHE A 25 10.58 -3.84 11.33
C PHE A 25 11.16 -3.84 12.74
N LYS A 26 12.49 -3.88 12.91
CA LYS A 26 13.15 -3.79 14.23
C LYS A 26 13.24 -2.36 14.81
N GLN A 27 12.68 -1.35 14.14
CA GLN A 27 12.69 0.03 14.63
C GLN A 27 11.57 0.26 15.64
N ASP A 28 11.80 1.10 16.66
CA ASP A 28 10.85 1.37 17.75
C ASP A 28 9.43 1.69 17.27
N LYS A 29 9.31 2.49 16.21
CA LYS A 29 7.99 2.86 15.63
C LYS A 29 7.15 1.65 15.21
N ALA A 30 7.79 0.55 14.80
CA ALA A 30 7.10 -0.66 14.34
C ALA A 30 6.71 -1.59 15.49
N ASN A 31 7.37 -1.50 16.65
CA ASN A 31 7.21 -2.45 17.76
C ASN A 31 5.75 -2.57 18.20
N ARG A 32 5.03 -1.46 18.33
CA ARG A 32 3.60 -1.46 18.72
C ARG A 32 2.73 -2.34 17.82
N PHE A 33 3.05 -2.45 16.53
CA PHE A 33 2.32 -3.30 15.59
C PHE A 33 2.92 -4.70 15.54
N ASN A 34 4.23 -4.85 15.73
CA ASN A 34 4.89 -6.15 15.72
C ASN A 34 4.40 -7.04 16.86
N ASP A 35 4.14 -6.47 18.03
CA ASP A 35 3.66 -7.20 19.21
C ASP A 35 2.30 -7.87 18.96
N GLN A 36 1.50 -7.30 18.06
CA GLN A 36 0.11 -7.69 17.84
C GLN A 36 -0.09 -8.46 16.54
N TYR A 37 0.48 -7.97 15.44
CA TYR A 37 0.27 -8.55 14.10
C TYR A 37 1.41 -9.47 13.64
N LYS A 38 2.57 -9.41 14.31
CA LYS A 38 3.83 -10.06 13.90
C LYS A 38 4.30 -9.62 12.51
N ALA A 39 5.43 -8.93 12.46
CA ALA A 39 6.05 -8.53 11.21
C ALA A 39 6.74 -9.73 10.53
N VAL A 40 6.49 -9.89 9.23
CA VAL A 40 7.09 -10.95 8.42
C VAL A 40 7.63 -10.37 7.11
N VAL A 41 8.82 -10.82 6.74
CA VAL A 41 9.40 -10.58 5.42
C VAL A 41 9.56 -11.93 4.72
N ALA A 42 8.79 -12.11 3.64
CA ALA A 42 8.72 -13.34 2.89
C ALA A 42 9.30 -13.13 1.48
N PRO A 43 10.61 -13.37 1.29
CA PRO A 43 11.15 -13.54 -0.06
C PRO A 43 10.45 -14.73 -0.72
N GLN A 44 10.24 -14.64 -2.04
CA GLN A 44 9.50 -15.62 -2.84
C GLN A 44 8.01 -15.76 -2.47
N GLY A 45 7.47 -14.77 -1.77
CA GLY A 45 6.06 -14.62 -1.45
C GLY A 45 5.62 -15.33 -0.16
N ARG A 46 4.46 -14.90 0.34
CA ARG A 46 3.85 -15.41 1.58
C ARG A 46 3.42 -16.88 1.55
N ASP A 47 3.32 -17.48 0.35
CA ASP A 47 2.80 -18.82 0.11
C ASP A 47 3.91 -19.89 0.31
N GLY A 48 4.71 -19.75 1.37
CA GLY A 48 5.83 -20.65 1.68
C GLY A 48 7.03 -20.53 0.73
N GLY A 49 7.20 -19.40 0.04
CA GLY A 49 8.32 -19.20 -0.89
C GLY A 49 8.15 -19.88 -2.25
N SER A 50 6.93 -20.28 -2.61
CA SER A 50 6.62 -20.97 -3.87
C SER A 50 6.67 -20.07 -5.12
N SER A 51 6.76 -18.75 -4.94
CA SER A 51 6.69 -17.79 -6.06
C SER A 51 7.96 -16.95 -6.17
N ARG A 52 8.91 -17.40 -7.01
CA ARG A 52 10.14 -16.64 -7.31
C ARG A 52 9.87 -15.22 -7.83
N TYR A 53 8.70 -14.97 -8.41
CA TYR A 53 8.31 -13.67 -8.96
C TYR A 53 7.72 -12.72 -7.92
N ARG A 54 7.65 -13.11 -6.64
CA ARG A 54 7.01 -12.33 -5.58
C ARG A 54 7.96 -12.07 -4.43
N PHE A 55 7.82 -10.90 -3.82
CA PHE A 55 8.39 -10.58 -2.51
C PHE A 55 7.33 -9.86 -1.69
N ASP A 56 7.05 -10.34 -0.48
CA ASP A 56 6.06 -9.76 0.42
C ASP A 56 6.75 -9.28 1.72
N ALA A 57 6.37 -8.10 2.21
CA ALA A 57 6.73 -7.61 3.54
C ALA A 57 5.45 -7.09 4.21
N PHE A 58 5.05 -7.65 5.34
CA PHE A 58 3.72 -7.42 5.89
C PHE A 58 3.66 -7.56 7.41
N TRP A 59 2.62 -6.97 7.99
CA TRP A 59 2.12 -7.35 9.30
C TRP A 59 1.07 -8.45 9.10
N GLY A 60 1.18 -9.53 9.87
CA GLY A 60 0.25 -10.66 9.80
C GLY A 60 -1.15 -10.32 10.30
N SER A 61 -1.93 -11.35 10.63
CA SER A 61 -3.27 -11.18 11.18
C SER A 61 -3.27 -11.23 12.70
N ARG A 62 -4.22 -10.53 13.30
CA ARG A 62 -4.53 -10.66 14.73
C ARG A 62 -6.03 -10.89 14.92
N PRO A 63 -6.45 -11.75 15.86
CA PRO A 63 -7.83 -11.74 16.32
C PRO A 63 -8.08 -10.45 17.10
N TYR A 64 -9.28 -9.88 16.97
CA TYR A 64 -9.66 -8.68 17.71
C TYR A 64 -11.00 -8.81 18.44
N ASP A 65 -11.91 -9.65 17.97
CA ASP A 65 -13.22 -9.85 18.58
C ASP A 65 -13.79 -11.23 18.26
N MET A 66 -14.91 -11.60 18.89
CA MET A 66 -15.70 -12.77 18.57
C MET A 66 -17.09 -12.35 18.09
N GLY A 67 -17.44 -12.76 16.88
CA GLY A 67 -18.78 -12.62 16.33
C GLY A 67 -19.63 -13.85 16.58
N VAL A 68 -20.94 -13.71 16.43
CA VAL A 68 -21.87 -14.85 16.40
C VAL A 68 -22.50 -14.89 15.01
N VAL A 69 -22.33 -16.03 14.33
CA VAL A 69 -22.95 -16.28 13.03
C VAL A 69 -24.05 -17.31 13.23
N SER A 70 -25.27 -16.94 12.86
CA SER A 70 -26.45 -17.80 12.89
C SER A 70 -27.00 -18.09 11.49
N ARG A 71 -26.22 -17.77 10.44
CA ARG A 71 -26.55 -18.10 9.05
C ARG A 71 -25.38 -18.76 8.35
N ASP A 72 -25.65 -19.79 7.57
CA ASP A 72 -24.65 -20.43 6.72
C ASP A 72 -24.37 -19.59 5.46
N ILE A 73 -23.47 -20.09 4.60
CA ILE A 73 -23.08 -19.44 3.34
C ILE A 73 -24.27 -19.30 2.38
N ASP A 74 -25.26 -20.19 2.49
CA ASP A 74 -26.49 -20.21 1.68
C ASP A 74 -27.62 -19.37 2.29
N GLY A 75 -27.39 -18.76 3.46
CA GLY A 75 -28.32 -17.87 4.16
C GLY A 75 -29.34 -18.57 5.06
N ASN A 76 -29.25 -19.90 5.22
CA ASN A 76 -30.12 -20.67 6.11
C ASN A 76 -29.78 -20.41 7.57
N LEU A 77 -30.78 -20.41 8.43
CA LEU A 77 -30.59 -20.32 9.87
C LEU A 77 -29.87 -21.57 10.39
N VAL A 78 -28.74 -21.37 11.07
CA VAL A 78 -27.95 -22.41 11.75
C VAL A 78 -27.82 -22.06 13.23
N ALA A 79 -27.48 -23.07 14.02
CA ALA A 79 -27.15 -22.87 15.43
C ALA A 79 -26.09 -21.76 15.58
N PRO A 80 -26.29 -20.80 16.51
CA PRO A 80 -25.36 -19.70 16.70
C PRO A 80 -23.94 -20.22 16.94
N THR A 81 -23.04 -19.97 16.01
CA THR A 81 -21.64 -20.41 16.09
C THR A 81 -20.76 -19.18 16.31
N CYS A 82 -19.91 -19.26 17.34
CA CYS A 82 -18.91 -18.23 17.58
C CYS A 82 -17.85 -18.28 16.49
N VAL A 83 -17.61 -17.13 15.83
CA VAL A 83 -16.54 -16.95 14.86
C VAL A 83 -15.54 -15.94 15.41
N THR A 84 -14.25 -16.20 15.23
CA THR A 84 -13.22 -15.23 15.59
C THR A 84 -13.10 -14.21 14.47
N LEU A 85 -13.31 -12.94 14.79
CA LEU A 85 -13.08 -11.83 13.87
C LEU A 85 -11.61 -11.44 13.93
N SER A 86 -11.02 -11.31 12.74
CA SER A 86 -9.61 -11.03 12.55
C SER A 86 -9.38 -9.78 11.73
N GLU A 87 -8.22 -9.18 11.97
CA GLU A 87 -7.72 -8.03 11.27
C GLU A 87 -6.37 -8.39 10.66
N SER A 88 -6.27 -8.30 9.33
CA SER A 88 -5.01 -8.38 8.62
C SER A 88 -4.28 -7.04 8.69
N GLY A 89 -3.00 -7.07 9.02
CA GLY A 89 -2.13 -5.90 8.92
C GLY A 89 -1.87 -5.49 7.47
N ALA A 90 -1.29 -4.30 7.30
CA ALA A 90 -0.89 -3.79 6.00
C ALA A 90 0.20 -4.67 5.36
N SER A 91 0.25 -4.70 4.02
CA SER A 91 1.26 -5.45 3.28
C SER A 91 1.83 -4.72 2.07
N LEU A 92 3.15 -4.81 1.90
CA LEU A 92 3.85 -4.45 0.66
C LEU A 92 4.11 -5.71 -0.14
N ARG A 93 3.70 -5.68 -1.41
CA ARG A 93 3.93 -6.75 -2.36
C ARG A 93 4.66 -6.22 -3.58
N TYR A 94 5.73 -6.91 -3.94
CA TYR A 94 6.49 -6.69 -5.15
C TYR A 94 6.24 -7.89 -6.06
N MET A 95 5.79 -7.63 -7.29
CA MET A 95 5.51 -8.67 -8.27
C MET A 95 6.31 -8.40 -9.53
N GLN A 96 7.17 -9.33 -9.91
CA GLN A 96 7.80 -9.32 -11.21
C GLN A 96 6.79 -9.74 -12.27
N LEU A 97 6.69 -8.95 -13.34
CA LEU A 97 5.86 -9.19 -14.51
C LEU A 97 6.68 -9.92 -15.58
N ASP A 98 6.02 -10.48 -16.59
CA ASP A 98 6.64 -11.27 -17.66
C ASP A 98 7.73 -10.50 -18.44
N ASN A 99 7.59 -9.17 -18.54
CA ASN A 99 8.58 -8.30 -19.18
C ASN A 99 9.80 -7.94 -18.28
N GLY A 100 9.88 -8.57 -17.10
CA GLY A 100 10.88 -8.38 -16.06
C GLY A 100 10.72 -7.11 -15.22
N SER A 101 9.73 -6.25 -15.49
CA SER A 101 9.43 -5.09 -14.64
C SER A 101 8.79 -5.51 -13.33
N VAL A 102 8.83 -4.64 -12.31
CA VAL A 102 8.29 -4.94 -10.97
C VAL A 102 7.16 -3.98 -10.63
N ASP A 103 5.97 -4.51 -10.39
CA ASP A 103 4.81 -3.79 -9.88
C ASP A 103 4.83 -3.83 -8.35
N VAL A 104 4.75 -2.66 -7.71
CA VAL A 104 4.77 -2.52 -6.25
C VAL A 104 3.41 -2.08 -5.77
N ARG A 105 2.76 -2.94 -4.98
CA ARG A 105 1.43 -2.74 -4.44
C ARG A 105 1.47 -2.67 -2.91
N LEU A 106 0.72 -1.74 -2.37
CA LEU A 106 0.52 -1.55 -0.95
C LEU A 106 -0.94 -1.87 -0.61
N TYR A 107 -1.16 -2.87 0.22
CA TYR A 107 -2.46 -3.26 0.72
C TYR A 107 -2.64 -2.68 2.14
N PRO A 108 -3.74 -1.99 2.41
CA PRO A 108 -4.03 -1.50 3.75
C PRO A 108 -4.36 -2.64 4.73
N ALA A 109 -4.37 -2.29 6.03
CA ALA A 109 -4.94 -3.19 7.03
C ALA A 109 -6.44 -3.33 6.77
N ARG A 110 -6.97 -4.52 7.01
CA ARG A 110 -8.36 -4.87 6.70
C ARG A 110 -8.94 -5.78 7.76
N THR A 111 -10.19 -5.54 8.11
CA THR A 111 -10.97 -6.42 8.98
C THR A 111 -11.80 -7.40 8.15
N ASP A 112 -12.23 -8.50 8.77
CA ASP A 112 -13.20 -9.42 8.14
C ASP A 112 -14.55 -8.74 7.84
N THR A 113 -14.84 -7.63 8.53
CA THR A 113 -16.04 -6.81 8.34
C THR A 113 -15.88 -5.70 7.31
N ASP A 114 -14.69 -5.54 6.71
CA ASP A 114 -14.42 -4.46 5.76
C ASP A 114 -15.32 -4.55 4.54
N ARG A 115 -15.99 -3.44 4.23
CA ARG A 115 -16.83 -3.30 3.04
C ARG A 115 -16.00 -3.38 1.76
N ALA A 116 -16.66 -3.80 0.66
CA ALA A 116 -16.11 -3.76 -0.70
C ALA A 116 -15.63 -2.36 -1.13
N ASP A 117 -16.14 -1.30 -0.48
CA ASP A 117 -15.80 0.10 -0.71
C ASP A 117 -14.45 0.55 -0.12
N SER A 118 -13.75 -0.35 0.57
CA SER A 118 -12.40 -0.11 1.08
C SER A 118 -11.38 -0.10 -0.07
N VAL A 119 -10.30 0.68 0.09
CA VAL A 119 -9.20 0.68 -0.87
C VAL A 119 -8.52 -0.69 -0.82
N GLN A 120 -8.54 -1.43 -1.92
CA GLN A 120 -8.00 -2.80 -1.92
C GLN A 120 -6.48 -2.78 -2.00
N PHE A 121 -5.92 -1.94 -2.89
CA PHE A 121 -4.49 -1.69 -2.92
C PHE A 121 -4.17 -0.34 -3.55
N ILE A 122 -3.01 0.20 -3.20
CA ILE A 122 -2.40 1.40 -3.77
C ILE A 122 -1.16 0.96 -4.54
N ARG A 123 -1.09 1.31 -5.83
CA ARG A 123 0.12 1.05 -6.64
C ARG A 123 1.15 2.14 -6.36
N LEU A 124 2.24 1.78 -5.71
CA LEU A 124 3.31 2.72 -5.37
C LEU A 124 4.15 3.10 -6.61
N GLY A 125 4.34 2.14 -7.51
CA GLY A 125 5.02 2.35 -8.78
C GLY A 125 5.20 1.07 -9.61
N LEU A 126 5.50 1.27 -10.90
CA LEU A 126 5.93 0.23 -11.83
C LEU A 126 7.39 0.48 -12.22
N TYR A 127 8.29 -0.39 -11.77
CA TYR A 127 9.72 -0.25 -11.96
C TYR A 127 10.18 -1.05 -13.18
N LYS A 128 10.41 -0.34 -14.30
CA LYS A 128 10.96 -0.95 -15.53
C LYS A 128 12.36 -1.53 -15.33
N ASN A 129 13.13 -0.97 -14.38
CA ASN A 129 14.46 -1.43 -13.99
C ASN A 129 14.45 -1.88 -12.52
N PRO A 130 14.47 -3.20 -12.24
CA PRO A 130 14.47 -3.72 -10.87
C PRO A 130 15.69 -3.32 -10.03
N ARG A 131 16.83 -2.93 -10.65
CA ARG A 131 18.01 -2.46 -9.90
C ARG A 131 17.71 -1.22 -9.06
N MET A 132 16.69 -0.44 -9.42
CA MET A 132 16.23 0.70 -8.60
C MET A 132 15.77 0.25 -7.20
N LEU A 133 15.28 -0.99 -7.05
CA LEU A 133 14.84 -1.54 -5.78
C LEU A 133 16.01 -1.93 -4.85
N LEU A 134 17.25 -1.93 -5.37
CA LEU A 134 18.47 -2.06 -4.55
C LEU A 134 18.85 -0.75 -3.84
N ASN A 135 18.02 0.29 -3.99
CA ASN A 135 18.22 1.58 -3.32
C ASN A 135 17.43 1.63 -2.00
N SER A 136 18.14 1.74 -0.88
CA SER A 136 17.55 1.79 0.46
C SER A 136 16.63 2.99 0.67
N THR A 137 16.83 4.10 -0.03
CA THR A 137 15.96 5.29 0.00
C THR A 137 14.59 5.00 -0.63
N ILE A 138 14.56 4.25 -1.73
CA ILE A 138 13.29 3.84 -2.36
C ILE A 138 12.54 2.88 -1.43
N LEU A 139 13.23 1.89 -0.86
CA LEU A 139 12.60 0.97 0.08
C LEU A 139 12.11 1.68 1.34
N ARG A 140 12.84 2.69 1.83
CA ARG A 140 12.41 3.52 2.96
C ARG A 140 11.15 4.33 2.64
N LYS A 141 11.00 4.84 1.41
CA LYS A 141 9.77 5.50 0.97
C LYS A 141 8.59 4.51 0.95
N HIS A 142 8.78 3.32 0.42
CA HIS A 142 7.74 2.28 0.43
C HIS A 142 7.37 1.88 1.86
N TRP A 143 8.36 1.67 2.72
CA TRP A 143 8.18 1.38 4.14
C TRP A 143 7.38 2.47 4.86
N ASN A 144 7.73 3.73 4.66
CA ASN A 144 7.01 4.85 5.28
C ASN A 144 5.56 4.95 4.77
N ALA A 145 5.32 4.65 3.50
CA ALA A 145 3.95 4.57 2.96
C ALA A 145 3.16 3.44 3.62
N MET A 146 3.76 2.25 3.73
CA MET A 146 3.15 1.10 4.39
C MET A 146 2.83 1.37 5.85
N TYR A 147 3.80 1.92 6.59
CA TYR A 147 3.60 2.32 7.97
C TYR A 147 2.46 3.34 8.10
N THR A 148 2.47 4.40 7.27
CA THR A 148 1.40 5.42 7.27
C THR A 148 0.04 4.78 7.03
N VAL A 149 -0.06 3.86 6.07
CA VAL A 149 -1.32 3.15 5.80
C VAL A 149 -1.73 2.31 7.00
N MET A 150 -0.82 1.56 7.61
CA MET A 150 -1.10 0.79 8.84
C MET A 150 -1.64 1.70 9.97
N GLU A 151 -1.02 2.87 10.19
CA GLU A 151 -1.49 3.80 11.21
C GLU A 151 -2.90 4.34 10.97
N ASN A 152 -3.31 4.47 9.71
CA ASN A 152 -4.61 5.06 9.36
C ASN A 152 -5.72 4.02 9.17
N THR A 153 -5.35 2.75 8.91
CA THR A 153 -6.33 1.71 8.54
C THR A 153 -6.47 0.61 9.58
N SER A 154 -5.49 0.45 10.48
CA SER A 154 -5.61 -0.55 11.54
C SER A 154 -6.45 -0.05 12.71
N ILE A 155 -7.10 -0.97 13.42
CA ILE A 155 -7.86 -0.71 14.65
C ILE A 155 -6.95 -0.15 15.75
N LEU A 156 -5.70 -0.64 15.83
CA LEU A 156 -4.67 -0.11 16.75
C LEU A 156 -4.02 1.20 16.25
N GLY A 157 -4.41 1.67 15.08
CA GLY A 157 -3.90 2.88 14.48
C GLY A 157 -4.24 4.10 15.33
N SER A 158 -3.23 4.93 15.59
CA SER A 158 -3.42 6.28 16.14
C SER A 158 -2.84 7.28 15.15
N PRO A 159 -3.61 7.65 14.10
CA PRO A 159 -3.09 8.43 13.00
C PRO A 159 -2.91 9.90 13.41
N SER A 160 -1.67 10.37 13.38
CA SER A 160 -1.36 11.80 13.50
C SER A 160 -1.93 12.60 12.31
N LEU A 161 -2.15 13.90 12.47
CA LEU A 161 -2.57 14.78 11.36
C LEU A 161 -1.61 14.70 10.16
N VAL A 162 -0.31 14.56 10.42
CA VAL A 162 0.71 14.37 9.38
C VAL A 162 0.51 13.05 8.64
N SER A 163 0.20 11.97 9.37
CA SER A 163 -0.07 10.65 8.79
C SER A 163 -1.37 10.66 7.98
N GLN A 164 -2.39 11.40 8.41
CA GLN A 164 -3.65 11.57 7.66
C GLN A 164 -3.41 12.34 6.35
N ALA A 165 -2.65 13.45 6.39
CA ALA A 165 -2.30 14.21 5.20
C ALA A 165 -1.48 13.37 4.20
N LYS A 166 -0.55 12.54 4.68
CA LYS A 166 0.20 11.59 3.84
C LYS A 166 -0.70 10.53 3.23
N MET A 167 -1.66 10.00 4.00
CA MET A 167 -2.65 9.04 3.50
C MET A 167 -3.50 9.66 2.39
N PHE A 168 -3.99 10.89 2.60
CA PHE A 168 -4.68 11.66 1.57
C PHE A 168 -3.82 11.79 0.31
N TRP A 169 -2.55 12.18 0.44
CA TRP A 169 -1.66 12.28 -0.72
C TRP A 169 -1.43 10.93 -1.43
N LEU A 170 -1.37 9.81 -0.69
CA LEU A 170 -1.26 8.48 -1.28
C LEU A 170 -2.52 8.10 -2.07
N LEU A 171 -3.71 8.41 -1.55
CA LEU A 171 -4.96 8.11 -2.23
C LEU A 171 -5.21 9.01 -3.44
N HIS A 172 -4.86 10.29 -3.35
CA HIS A 172 -5.17 11.26 -4.40
C HIS A 172 -4.02 11.47 -5.41
N GLY A 173 -2.79 11.12 -5.04
CA GLY A 173 -1.59 11.25 -5.87
C GLY A 173 -1.13 9.96 -6.57
N LYS A 174 -1.67 8.80 -6.20
CA LYS A 174 -1.29 7.50 -6.77
C LYS A 174 -2.48 6.79 -7.40
N VAL A 175 -2.18 5.82 -8.26
CA VAL A 175 -3.19 4.91 -8.78
C VAL A 175 -3.56 3.94 -7.66
N TYR A 176 -4.85 3.82 -7.37
CA TYR A 176 -5.37 2.88 -6.38
C TYR A 176 -6.52 2.07 -6.97
N TYR A 177 -6.80 0.92 -6.37
CA TYR A 177 -7.88 0.03 -6.76
C TYR A 177 -8.97 0.06 -5.69
N LYS A 178 -10.19 0.41 -6.12
CA LYS A 178 -11.38 0.51 -5.27
C LYS A 178 -12.61 0.12 -6.10
N ASP A 179 -13.52 -0.65 -5.52
CA ASP A 179 -14.79 -1.07 -6.13
C ASP A 179 -14.60 -1.81 -7.47
N GLY A 180 -13.62 -2.72 -7.55
CA GLY A 180 -13.36 -3.48 -8.78
C GLY A 180 -12.72 -2.68 -9.92
N SER A 181 -12.40 -1.39 -9.71
CA SER A 181 -11.88 -0.49 -10.75
C SER A 181 -10.54 0.15 -10.36
N LEU A 182 -9.64 0.27 -11.34
CA LEU A 182 -8.41 1.06 -11.20
C LEU A 182 -8.79 2.54 -11.33
N ARG A 183 -8.64 3.28 -10.23
CA ARG A 183 -8.83 4.74 -10.22
C ARG A 183 -7.48 5.42 -10.38
N ALA A 184 -7.35 6.19 -11.47
CA ALA A 184 -6.22 7.10 -11.66
C ALA A 184 -6.35 8.30 -10.69
N PRO A 185 -5.23 8.95 -10.33
CA PRO A 185 -5.26 10.16 -9.52
C PRO A 185 -6.02 11.26 -10.27
N ARG A 186 -7.30 11.49 -9.91
CA ARG A 186 -8.17 12.48 -10.57
C ARG A 186 -7.89 13.90 -10.09
N ASP A 187 -7.39 14.07 -8.87
CA ASP A 187 -7.35 15.38 -8.19
C ASP A 187 -6.20 16.27 -8.63
N LEU A 188 -5.09 15.70 -9.10
CA LEU A 188 -4.01 16.50 -9.71
C LEU A 188 -4.44 17.16 -11.02
N VAL A 189 -5.37 16.55 -11.77
CA VAL A 189 -5.91 17.16 -13.00
C VAL A 189 -6.80 18.35 -12.67
N TYR A 190 -7.63 18.24 -11.64
CA TYR A 190 -8.47 19.35 -11.19
C TYR A 190 -7.66 20.47 -10.54
N LEU A 191 -6.70 20.15 -9.67
CA LEU A 191 -5.82 21.15 -9.06
C LEU A 191 -5.03 21.91 -10.13
N LYS A 192 -4.51 21.22 -11.15
CA LYS A 192 -3.83 21.84 -12.30
C LYS A 192 -4.77 22.74 -13.10
N LYS A 193 -6.04 22.36 -13.28
CA LYS A 193 -7.04 23.21 -13.93
C LYS A 193 -7.32 24.49 -13.13
N VAL A 194 -7.48 24.39 -11.81
CA VAL A 194 -7.70 25.55 -10.94
C VAL A 194 -6.47 26.46 -10.93
N LEU A 195 -5.26 25.91 -10.79
CA LEU A 195 -4.01 26.67 -10.87
C LEU A 195 -3.85 27.38 -12.22
N ASN A 196 -4.14 26.69 -13.32
CA ASN A 196 -4.15 27.31 -14.64
C ASN A 196 -5.16 28.46 -14.70
N TYR A 197 -6.38 28.26 -14.20
CA TYR A 197 -7.42 29.30 -14.19
C TYR A 197 -7.02 30.53 -13.36
N VAL A 198 -6.47 30.33 -12.16
CA VAL A 198 -5.93 31.41 -11.32
C VAL A 198 -4.79 32.13 -12.01
N SER A 199 -3.87 31.40 -12.67
CA SER A 199 -2.76 32.02 -13.42
C SER A 199 -3.25 32.88 -14.59
N THR A 200 -4.32 32.45 -15.28
CA THR A 200 -4.94 33.23 -16.37
C THR A 200 -5.56 34.51 -15.84
N ILE A 201 -6.28 34.46 -14.71
CA ILE A 201 -6.88 35.65 -14.09
C ILE A 201 -5.80 36.66 -13.69
N VAL A 202 -4.73 36.19 -13.04
CA VAL A 202 -3.61 37.05 -12.62
C VAL A 202 -2.89 37.67 -13.83
N PHE A 203 -2.67 36.89 -14.89
CA PHE A 203 -2.03 37.38 -16.11
C PHE A 203 -2.88 38.45 -16.81
N CYS A 204 -4.19 38.22 -16.97
CA CYS A 204 -5.11 39.22 -17.53
C CYS A 204 -5.16 40.49 -16.68
N ALA A 205 -5.16 40.36 -15.35
CA ALA A 205 -5.17 41.51 -14.44
C ALA A 205 -3.86 42.34 -14.52
N MET A 206 -2.70 41.69 -14.70
CA MET A 206 -1.43 42.40 -14.92
C MET A 206 -1.38 43.12 -16.26
N THR A 207 -1.81 42.48 -17.36
CA THR A 207 -1.81 43.12 -18.68
C THR A 207 -2.73 44.34 -18.73
N LEU A 208 -3.86 44.32 -18.02
CA LEU A 208 -4.77 45.46 -17.97
C LEU A 208 -4.16 46.67 -17.23
N LYS A 209 -3.31 46.42 -16.23
CA LYS A 209 -2.63 47.47 -15.45
C LYS A 209 -1.44 48.13 -16.15
N VAL A 210 -0.91 47.53 -17.22
CA VAL A 210 0.23 48.06 -17.98
C VAL A 210 -0.22 48.92 -19.18
N VAL A 211 -1.49 48.80 -19.58
CA VAL A 211 -2.09 49.52 -20.72
C VAL A 211 -2.89 50.76 -20.28
N LEU A 212 -3.20 50.89 -18.98
CA LEU A 212 -3.80 52.07 -18.35
C LEU A 212 -2.73 52.95 -17.71
#